data_AF-A0A2Z5IQK4-F1
#
_entry.id   AF-A0A2Z5IQK4-F1
#
_cell.length_a   1.000
_cell.length_b   1.000
_cell.length_c   1.000
_cell.angle_alpha   90.00
_cell.angle_beta   90.00
_cell.angle_gamma   90.00
#
_symmetry.space_group_name_H-M   'P 1'
#
loop_
_entity.id
_entity.type
_entity.pdbx_description
1 polymer ?
#
loop_
_entity_poly.entity_id
_entity_poly.type
_entity_poly.pdbx_seq_one_letter_code
_entity_poly.pdbx_strand_id
1 'polypeptide(L)'
;MNKPVKKAILAFNIISIIASPIILGLLVAIVLLFNSERTESESTSFLLKIIAEILALLLFLTLNFIAFVLNIIGITIGFKEKKSTAGIMFILSIVFSGLMGIFGIIGSVMLLKDYPNNQQRYNNNMSNSNNMNRI
;
A
#
# COMPACT_ATOMS: atom_id res chain seq x y z
N MET A 1 26.23 -6.05 22.14
CA MET A 1 25.12 -5.09 21.99
C MET A 1 24.37 -5.09 23.31
N ASN A 2 23.81 -3.97 23.77
CA ASN A 2 23.04 -3.96 25.03
C ASN A 2 21.83 -4.89 24.87
N LYS A 3 21.61 -5.78 25.86
CA LYS A 3 20.49 -6.75 25.87
C LYS A 3 19.10 -6.13 25.55
N PRO A 4 18.74 -4.93 26.05
CA PRO A 4 17.45 -4.30 25.70
C PRO A 4 17.34 -3.88 24.23
N VAL A 5 18.42 -3.36 23.63
CA VAL A 5 18.44 -2.96 22.21
C VAL A 5 18.19 -4.16 21.30
N LYS A 6 18.78 -5.33 21.64
CA LYS A 6 18.56 -6.59 20.92
C LYS A 6 17.09 -7.01 20.92
N LYS A 7 16.44 -6.93 22.08
CA LYS A 7 15.01 -7.25 22.22
C LYS A 7 14.13 -6.28 21.43
N ALA A 8 14.45 -4.99 21.44
CA ALA A 8 13.72 -3.98 20.68
C ALA A 8 13.82 -4.22 19.16
N ILE A 9 15.03 -4.49 18.64
CA ILE A 9 15.24 -4.81 17.22
C ILE A 9 14.46 -6.06 16.81
N LEU A 10 14.52 -7.12 17.62
CA LEU A 10 13.81 -8.36 17.36
C LEU A 10 12.29 -8.15 17.36
N ALA A 11 11.76 -7.47 18.37
CA ALA A 11 10.34 -7.18 18.49
C ALA A 11 9.83 -6.34 17.30
N PHE A 12 10.57 -5.30 16.92
CA PHE A 12 10.23 -4.46 15.77
C PHE A 12 10.16 -5.27 14.48
N ASN A 13 11.19 -6.07 14.18
CA ASN A 13 11.22 -6.86 12.95
C ASN A 13 10.09 -7.90 12.90
N ILE A 14 9.74 -8.51 14.04
CA ILE A 14 8.61 -9.45 14.13
C ILE A 14 7.29 -8.72 13.86
N ILE A 15 7.06 -7.57 14.50
CA ILE A 15 5.85 -6.76 14.28
C ILE A 15 5.75 -6.36 12.81
N SER A 16 6.83 -5.89 12.21
CA SER A 16 6.88 -5.48 10.81
C SER A 16 6.58 -6.63 9.85
N ILE A 17 7.10 -7.84 10.12
CA ILE A 17 6.79 -9.05 9.33
C ILE A 17 5.31 -9.39 9.38
N ILE A 18 4.67 -9.31 10.55
CA ILE A 18 3.25 -9.62 10.72
C ILE A 18 2.37 -8.53 10.08
N ALA A 19 2.77 -7.27 10.20
CA ALA A 19 2.03 -6.14 9.63
C ALA A 19 2.09 -6.11 8.09
N SER A 20 3.20 -6.52 7.49
CA SER A 20 3.42 -6.50 6.04
C SER A 20 2.31 -7.15 5.20
N PRO A 21 1.89 -8.42 5.46
CA PRO A 21 0.82 -9.07 4.71
C PRO A 21 -0.57 -8.48 5.00
N ILE A 22 -0.81 -7.96 6.21
CA ILE A 22 -2.08 -7.30 6.55
C ILE A 22 -2.26 -6.02 5.73
N ILE A 23 -1.22 -5.19 5.69
CA ILE A 23 -1.23 -3.95 4.92
C ILE A 23 -1.34 -4.26 3.43
N LEU A 24 -0.65 -5.28 2.93
CA LEU A 24 -0.77 -5.71 1.53
C LEU A 24 -2.19 -6.17 1.19
N GLY A 25 -2.81 -6.99 2.05
CA GLY A 25 -4.17 -7.48 1.86
C GLY A 25 -5.21 -6.35 1.85
N LEU A 26 -5.10 -5.38 2.75
CA LEU A 26 -5.96 -4.20 2.77
C LEU A 26 -5.81 -3.37 1.49
N LEU A 27 -4.59 -3.18 1.00
CA LEU A 27 -4.34 -2.35 -0.18
C LEU A 27 -4.84 -3.02 -1.47
N VAL A 28 -4.64 -4.33 -1.60
CA VAL A 28 -5.22 -5.13 -2.70
C VAL A 28 -6.75 -5.07 -2.65
N ALA A 29 -7.36 -5.22 -1.47
CA ALA A 29 -8.81 -5.11 -1.31
C ALA A 29 -9.34 -3.73 -1.75
N ILE A 30 -8.66 -2.65 -1.37
CA ILE A 30 -9.01 -1.29 -1.81
C ILE A 30 -8.90 -1.19 -3.34
N VAL A 31 -7.79 -1.61 -3.95
CA VAL A 31 -7.61 -1.55 -5.41
C VAL A 31 -8.69 -2.35 -6.15
N LEU A 32 -9.04 -3.55 -5.67
CA LEU A 32 -10.09 -4.38 -6.28
C LEU A 32 -11.48 -3.73 -6.17
N LEU A 33 -11.81 -3.13 -5.01
CA LEU A 33 -13.08 -2.40 -4.82
C LEU A 33 -13.20 -1.23 -5.81
N PHE A 34 -12.15 -0.41 -5.93
CA PHE A 34 -12.14 0.76 -6.82
C PHE A 34 -12.10 0.40 -8.32
N ASN A 35 -11.52 -0.74 -8.70
CA ASN A 35 -11.54 -1.19 -10.10
C ASN A 35 -12.92 -1.68 -10.54
N SER A 36 -13.71 -2.27 -9.63
CA SER A 36 -15.06 -2.74 -9.94
C SER A 36 -16.04 -1.61 -10.26
N GLU A 37 -15.85 -0.43 -9.65
CA GLU A 37 -16.72 0.74 -9.85
C GLU A 37 -16.33 1.58 -11.09
N ARG A 38 -15.09 1.46 -11.58
CA ARG A 38 -14.55 2.31 -12.67
C ARG A 38 -14.79 1.80 -14.08
N THR A 39 -15.24 0.56 -14.25
CA THR A 39 -15.34 -0.09 -15.57
C THR A 39 -16.44 0.52 -16.46
N GLU A 40 -17.24 1.47 -15.99
CA GLU A 40 -18.42 1.96 -16.73
C GLU A 40 -18.26 3.25 -17.55
N SER A 41 -17.21 4.08 -17.40
CA SER A 41 -17.34 5.50 -17.88
C SER A 41 -16.31 6.14 -18.82
N GLU A 42 -15.11 5.64 -19.11
CA GLU A 42 -14.18 6.37 -20.00
C GLU A 42 -13.30 5.43 -20.85
N SER A 43 -13.13 5.70 -22.16
CA SER A 43 -12.54 4.75 -23.12
C SER A 43 -11.19 5.14 -23.73
N THR A 44 -10.58 6.27 -23.38
CA THR A 44 -9.27 6.67 -23.93
C THR A 44 -8.23 7.05 -22.87
N SER A 45 -8.63 7.48 -21.67
CA SER A 45 -7.77 7.67 -20.49
C SER A 45 -7.58 6.37 -19.67
N PHE A 46 -8.41 5.36 -19.94
CA PHE A 46 -8.56 4.14 -19.15
C PHE A 46 -7.33 3.24 -19.15
N LEU A 47 -6.71 3.03 -20.31
CA LEU A 47 -5.49 2.21 -20.41
C LEU A 47 -4.33 2.84 -19.63
N LEU A 48 -4.14 4.16 -19.73
CA LEU A 48 -3.09 4.86 -18.98
C LEU A 48 -3.34 4.79 -17.47
N LYS A 49 -4.60 4.87 -17.04
CA LYS A 49 -5.01 4.78 -15.63
C LYS A 49 -4.82 3.37 -15.06
N ILE A 50 -5.18 2.34 -15.82
CA ILE A 50 -4.92 0.92 -15.46
C ILE A 50 -3.41 0.67 -15.36
N ILE A 51 -2.64 1.12 -16.35
CA ILE A 51 -1.19 0.94 -16.34
C ILE A 51 -0.58 1.61 -15.11
N ALA A 52 -1.02 2.82 -14.76
CA ALA A 52 -0.57 3.51 -13.56
C ALA A 52 -0.95 2.79 -12.25
N GLU A 53 -2.18 2.26 -12.15
CA GLU A 53 -2.61 1.47 -10.98
C GLU A 53 -1.82 0.16 -10.84
N ILE A 54 -1.56 -0.54 -11.96
CA ILE A 54 -0.72 -1.75 -11.96
C ILE A 54 0.72 -1.42 -11.57
N LEU A 55 1.30 -0.34 -12.12
CA LEU A 55 2.65 0.12 -11.76
C LEU A 55 2.75 0.50 -10.28
N ALA A 56 1.75 1.19 -9.74
CA ALA A 56 1.69 1.54 -8.32
C ALA A 56 1.58 0.29 -7.44
N LEU A 57 0.74 -0.68 -7.81
CA LEU A 57 0.60 -1.95 -7.11
C LEU A 57 1.90 -2.77 -7.15
N LEU A 58 2.57 -2.84 -8.30
CA LEU A 58 3.85 -3.55 -8.47
C LEU A 58 4.99 -2.88 -7.68
N LEU A 59 5.06 -1.55 -7.70
CA LEU A 59 6.02 -0.78 -6.92
C LEU A 59 5.81 -1.04 -5.42
N PHE A 60 4.55 -0.99 -4.97
CA PHE A 60 4.20 -1.26 -3.58
C PHE A 60 4.53 -2.70 -3.18
N LEU A 61 4.21 -3.68 -4.02
CA LEU A 61 4.52 -5.09 -3.79
C LEU A 61 6.04 -5.31 -3.65
N THR A 62 6.82 -4.65 -4.50
CA THR A 62 8.28 -4.74 -4.48
C THR A 62 8.86 -4.12 -3.21
N LEU A 63 8.37 -2.93 -2.81
CA LEU A 63 8.79 -2.30 -1.55
C LEU A 63 8.41 -3.13 -0.33
N ASN A 64 7.21 -3.72 -0.31
CA ASN A 64 6.74 -4.60 0.75
C ASN A 64 7.62 -5.86 0.83
N PHE A 65 7.95 -6.47 -0.30
CA PHE A 65 8.85 -7.63 -0.35
C PHE A 65 10.26 -7.30 0.13
N ILE A 66 10.84 -6.17 -0.29
CA ILE A 66 12.16 -5.72 0.18
C ILE A 66 12.14 -5.50 1.69
N ALA A 67 11.12 -4.81 2.21
CA ALA A 67 10.96 -4.59 3.65
C ALA A 67 10.84 -5.92 4.41
N PHE A 68 10.06 -6.86 3.89
CA PHE A 68 9.90 -8.19 4.47
C PHE A 68 11.24 -8.95 4.55
N VAL A 69 12.00 -8.98 3.46
CA VAL A 69 13.33 -9.63 3.41
C VAL A 69 14.30 -8.96 4.38
N LEU A 70 14.34 -7.62 4.43
CA LEU A 70 15.18 -6.88 5.37
C LEU A 70 14.84 -7.18 6.82
N ASN A 71 13.55 -7.29 7.16
CA ASN A 71 13.12 -7.65 8.50
C ASN A 71 13.54 -9.09 8.88
N ILE A 72 13.46 -10.06 7.96
CA ILE A 72 13.96 -11.44 8.18
C ILE A 72 15.48 -11.45 8.41
N ILE A 73 16.22 -10.71 7.59
CA ILE A 73 17.67 -10.57 7.74
C ILE A 73 18.00 -9.89 9.08
N GLY A 74 17.22 -8.88 9.47
CA GLY A 74 17.31 -8.19 10.76
C GLY A 74 17.11 -9.13 11.95
N ILE A 75 16.15 -10.07 11.87
CA ILE A 75 15.97 -11.13 12.89
C ILE A 75 17.22 -12.01 12.97
N THR A 76 17.70 -12.50 11.83
CA THR A 76 18.86 -13.40 11.75
C THR A 76 20.13 -12.75 12.32
N ILE A 77 20.36 -11.47 12.00
CA ILE A 77 21.51 -10.72 12.51
C ILE A 77 21.33 -10.36 13.98
N GLY A 78 20.09 -10.10 14.41
CA GLY A 78 19.73 -9.96 15.83
C GLY A 78 20.20 -11.16 16.64
N PHE A 79 20.13 -12.39 16.10
CA PHE A 79 20.66 -13.59 16.74
C PHE A 79 22.19 -13.73 16.68
N LYS A 80 22.85 -13.29 15.60
CA LYS A 80 24.30 -13.49 15.36
C LYS A 80 25.24 -12.45 16.02
N GLU A 81 24.73 -11.53 16.83
CA GLU A 81 25.49 -10.56 17.66
C GLU A 81 26.53 -9.64 16.97
N LYS A 82 26.52 -9.54 15.64
CA LYS A 82 27.38 -8.57 14.92
C LYS A 82 26.88 -7.13 15.15
N LYS A 83 27.49 -6.43 16.11
CA LYS A 83 27.05 -5.11 16.60
C LYS A 83 26.87 -4.05 15.49
N SER A 84 27.82 -3.95 14.55
CA SER A 84 27.77 -2.94 13.47
C SER A 84 26.68 -3.26 12.44
N THR A 85 26.63 -4.50 11.95
CA THR A 85 25.66 -4.94 10.95
C THR A 85 24.22 -4.93 11.48
N ALA A 86 24.02 -5.24 12.76
CA ALA A 86 22.71 -5.20 13.40
C ALA A 86 22.12 -3.78 13.46
N GLY A 87 22.94 -2.78 13.74
CA GLY A 87 22.51 -1.37 13.77
C GLY A 87 22.09 -0.86 12.39
N ILE A 88 22.90 -1.14 11.35
CA ILE A 88 22.60 -0.74 9.98
C ILE A 88 21.30 -1.39 9.49
N MET A 89 21.14 -2.69 9.75
CA MET A 89 19.93 -3.42 9.35
C MET A 89 18.68 -2.97 10.09
N PHE A 90 18.80 -2.55 11.34
CA PHE A 90 17.69 -1.95 12.08
C PHE A 90 17.25 -0.63 11.47
N ILE A 91 18.21 0.27 11.14
CA ILE A 91 17.90 1.54 10.47
C ILE A 91 17.25 1.29 9.11
N LEU A 92 17.81 0.38 8.31
CA LEU A 92 17.21 0.02 7.01
C LEU A 92 15.79 -0.54 7.17
N SER A 93 15.56 -1.39 8.17
CA SER A 93 14.23 -1.95 8.44
C SER A 93 13.21 -0.86 8.82
N ILE A 94 13.62 0.14 9.61
CA ILE A 94 12.78 1.30 9.94
C ILE A 94 12.49 2.13 8.68
N VAL A 95 13.51 2.45 7.89
CA VAL A 95 13.35 3.29 6.69
C VAL A 95 12.42 2.62 5.69
N PHE A 96 12.64 1.35 5.36
CA PHE A 96 11.81 0.63 4.39
C PHE A 96 10.39 0.38 4.91
N SER A 97 10.22 0.03 6.19
CA SER A 97 8.88 -0.15 6.79
C SER A 97 8.12 1.18 6.87
N GLY A 98 8.82 2.27 7.17
CA GLY A 98 8.25 3.63 7.19
C GLY A 98 7.83 4.11 5.80
N LEU A 99 8.68 3.89 4.78
CA LEU A 99 8.34 4.17 3.39
C LEU A 99 7.11 3.37 2.94
N MET A 100 7.06 2.07 3.26
CA MET A 100 5.89 1.24 2.98
C MET A 100 4.61 1.82 3.62
N GLY A 101 4.69 2.29 4.88
CA GLY A 101 3.57 2.96 5.55
C GLY A 101 3.11 4.23 4.85
N ILE A 102 4.05 5.10 4.45
CA ILE A 102 3.75 6.35 3.73
C ILE A 102 3.09 6.07 2.38
N PHE A 103 3.66 5.17 1.57
CA PHE A 103 3.08 4.79 0.28
C PHE A 103 1.71 4.12 0.43
N GLY A 104 1.51 3.33 1.50
CA GLY A 104 0.22 2.73 1.81
C GLY A 104 -0.87 3.77 2.08
N ILE A 105 -0.55 4.80 2.87
CA ILE A 105 -1.48 5.90 3.17
C ILE A 105 -1.72 6.77 1.93
N ILE A 106 -0.67 7.19 1.23
CA ILE A 106 -0.79 8.03 0.02
C ILE A 106 -1.60 7.31 -1.06
N GLY A 107 -1.31 6.02 -1.30
CA GLY A 107 -2.06 5.20 -2.26
C GLY A 107 -3.54 5.13 -1.90
N SER A 108 -3.87 4.91 -0.62
CA SER A 108 -5.25 4.89 -0.14
C SER A 108 -5.95 6.23 -0.34
N VAL A 109 -5.29 7.36 -0.02
CA VAL A 109 -5.84 8.71 -0.17
C VAL A 109 -6.05 9.09 -1.63
N MET A 110 -5.11 8.75 -2.52
CA MET A 110 -5.27 9.01 -3.96
C MET A 110 -6.44 8.23 -4.55
N LEU A 111 -6.66 6.99 -4.11
CA LEU A 111 -7.82 6.19 -4.54
C LEU A 111 -9.14 6.78 -3.99
N LEU A 112 -9.17 7.19 -2.71
CA LEU A 112 -10.34 7.78 -2.06
C LEU A 112 -10.74 9.16 -2.61
N LYS A 113 -9.78 9.97 -3.08
CA LYS A 113 -10.04 11.34 -3.56
C LYS A 113 -10.98 11.39 -4.78
N ASP A 114 -11.00 10.35 -5.59
CA ASP A 114 -11.86 10.30 -6.78
C ASP A 114 -13.30 9.82 -6.48
N TYR A 115 -13.58 9.34 -5.27
CA TYR A 115 -14.90 8.84 -4.85
C TYR A 115 -16.03 9.90 -4.92
N PRO A 116 -15.88 11.15 -4.43
CA PRO A 116 -16.97 12.13 -4.47
C PRO A 116 -17.34 12.61 -5.89
N ASN A 117 -16.38 12.64 -6.83
CA ASN A 117 -16.65 13.06 -8.21
C ASN A 117 -17.49 12.03 -8.99
N ASN A 118 -17.34 10.74 -8.68
CA ASN A 118 -18.10 9.67 -9.32
C ASN A 118 -19.57 9.67 -8.86
N GLN A 119 -19.84 9.98 -7.58
CA GLN A 119 -21.23 10.10 -7.09
C GLN A 119 -21.98 11.27 -7.72
N GLN A 120 -21.34 12.42 -7.93
CA GLN A 120 -21.97 13.56 -8.62
C GLN A 120 -22.27 13.25 -10.09
N ARG A 121 -21.36 12.57 -10.80
CA ARG A 121 -21.60 12.13 -12.18
C ARG A 121 -22.75 11.12 -12.28
N TYR A 122 -22.85 10.18 -11.34
CA TYR A 122 -23.95 9.21 -11.29
C TYR A 122 -25.30 9.92 -11.08
N ASN A 123 -25.39 10.85 -10.12
CA ASN A 123 -26.62 11.62 -9.88
C ASN A 123 -27.04 12.49 -11.07
N ASN A 124 -26.08 13.08 -11.79
CA ASN A 124 -26.39 13.87 -12.98
C ASN A 124 -26.90 13.00 -14.14
N ASN A 125 -26.38 11.79 -14.32
CA ASN A 125 -26.88 10.86 -15.35
C ASN A 125 -28.26 10.30 -15.00
N MET A 126 -28.54 10.03 -13.72
CA MET A 126 -29.84 9.57 -13.25
C MET A 126 -30.95 10.64 -13.37
N SER A 127 -30.62 11.92 -13.17
CA SER A 127 -31.56 13.02 -13.40
C SER A 127 -31.86 13.25 -14.88
N ASN A 128 -30.88 13.07 -15.78
CA ASN A 128 -31.09 13.25 -17.22
C ASN A 128 -31.97 12.14 -17.83
N SER A 129 -31.82 10.89 -17.38
CA SER A 129 -32.66 9.78 -17.87
C SER A 129 -34.14 9.97 -17.49
N ASN A 130 -34.42 10.48 -16.28
CA ASN A 130 -35.78 10.79 -15.85
C ASN A 130 -36.43 11.96 -16.61
N ASN A 131 -35.62 12.91 -17.09
CA ASN A 131 -36.11 14.02 -17.91
C ASN A 131 -36.40 13.59 -19.36
N MET A 132 -35.64 12.62 -19.89
CA MET A 132 -35.84 12.09 -21.24
C MET A 132 -37.04 11.13 -21.33
N ASN A 133 -37.46 10.54 -20.22
CA ASN A 133 -38.65 9.69 -20.13
C ASN A 133 -39.97 10.46 -19.90
N ARG A 134 -39.91 11.80 -19.84
CA ARG A 134 -41.05 12.70 -19.57
C ARG A 134 -41.49 13.55 -20.78
N ILE A 135 -40.87 13.37 -21.94
CA ILE A 135 -41.21 14.03 -23.23
C ILE A 135 -41.80 12.98 -24.16
#